data_AF-A0A8H4P4K1-F1
#
_entry.id   AF-A0A8H4P4K1-F1
#
_cell.length_a   1.000
_cell.length_b   1.000
_cell.length_c   1.000
_cell.angle_alpha   90.00
_cell.angle_beta   90.00
_cell.angle_gamma   90.00
#
_symmetry.space_group_name_H-M   'P 1'
#
loop_
_entity.id
_entity.type
_entity.pdbx_description
1 polymer ?
#
loop_
_entity_poly.entity_id
_entity_poly.type
_entity_poly.pdbx_seq_one_letter_code
_entity_poly.pdbx_strand_id
1 'polypeptide(L)'
;MDESQEWHLVHPEGLARATVVVTIILSITTVAMLVLRGYIRTVHKLNGIEDYLMYIGGLLNLGHNVAVLYGCHTGIGTRDSKLNIPIMIEGAKMVTVWQLLYVTSSPFIKISICCTLIRVAVQRRYTYPLYVTSAITAAMTVMAFIVVFVQCTPFQASWTGEGKCIKVGIIIIPTYIFSVVNIVVDWVVAIMPAFILWNLQLRRKLKLLSFGIMGVGVLASIATIIRMLYVPYYAATSDKLYKLCFILLWTVVELGLGILAGSMPSLRKFFKSLAKDHSIRENNSYGTDLATIGGNNRHKQSANRYDCELNTTIGHGRDRSSDIAVDKDDDSTRRIIQVTRDLSQTYD
;
A
#
# COMPACT_ATOMS: atom_id res chain seq x y z
N MET A 1 35.77 17.21 -37.76
CA MET A 1 34.77 16.47 -36.97
C MET A 1 34.10 17.52 -36.11
N ASP A 2 32.90 17.94 -36.47
CA ASP A 2 32.21 19.05 -35.81
C ASP A 2 31.84 18.65 -34.38
N GLU A 3 32.14 19.50 -33.40
CA GLU A 3 31.69 19.42 -31.99
C GLU A 3 30.17 19.24 -31.84
N SER A 4 29.40 19.48 -32.91
CA SER A 4 27.97 19.27 -32.96
C SER A 4 27.54 17.79 -32.96
N GLN A 5 28.44 16.80 -32.99
CA GLN A 5 28.07 15.37 -32.97
C GLN A 5 28.30 14.66 -31.63
N GLU A 6 28.81 15.36 -30.61
CA GLU A 6 29.07 14.73 -29.31
C GLU A 6 27.81 14.66 -28.44
N TRP A 7 27.69 13.58 -27.66
CA TRP A 7 26.59 13.42 -26.71
C TRP A 7 26.71 14.49 -25.62
N HIS A 8 25.63 15.24 -25.40
CA HIS A 8 25.56 16.23 -24.33
C HIS A 8 24.18 16.18 -23.65
N LEU A 9 24.12 16.65 -22.40
CA LEU A 9 22.88 16.74 -21.66
C LEU A 9 21.98 17.82 -22.26
N VAL A 10 20.76 17.44 -22.62
CA VAL A 10 19.72 18.35 -23.07
C VAL A 10 19.00 18.92 -21.84
N HIS A 11 18.85 20.25 -21.80
CA HIS A 11 18.07 20.88 -20.74
C HIS A 11 16.58 20.66 -21.00
N PRO A 12 15.83 20.09 -20.04
CA PRO A 12 14.42 19.76 -20.26
C PRO A 12 13.57 21.03 -20.35
N GLU A 13 12.96 21.27 -21.52
CA GLU A 13 12.02 22.37 -21.76
C GLU A 13 10.58 21.86 -21.89
N GLY A 14 9.60 22.70 -21.50
CA GLY A 14 8.17 22.43 -21.70
C GLY A 14 7.70 21.11 -21.06
N LEU A 15 7.32 20.15 -21.92
CA LEU A 15 6.79 18.84 -21.52
C LEU A 15 7.81 18.01 -20.73
N ALA A 16 9.08 18.04 -21.13
CA ALA A 16 10.14 17.33 -20.42
C ALA A 16 10.29 17.86 -18.98
N ARG A 17 10.25 19.19 -18.80
CA ARG A 17 10.32 19.83 -17.48
C ARG A 17 9.15 19.44 -16.59
N ALA A 18 7.94 19.45 -17.14
CA ALA A 18 6.74 19.02 -16.41
C ALA A 18 6.86 17.56 -15.96
N THR A 19 7.35 16.68 -16.85
CA THR A 19 7.56 15.26 -16.57
C THR A 19 8.57 15.06 -15.43
N VAL A 20 9.69 15.79 -15.45
CA VAL A 20 10.69 15.76 -14.37
C VAL A 20 10.08 16.17 -13.02
N VAL A 21 9.37 17.30 -12.98
CA VAL A 21 8.77 17.82 -11.74
C VAL A 21 7.76 16.82 -11.17
N VAL A 22 6.85 16.30 -12.00
CA VAL A 22 5.84 15.32 -11.58
C VAL A 22 6.52 14.04 -11.07
N THR A 23 7.57 13.57 -11.75
CA THR A 23 8.30 12.37 -11.36
C THR A 23 9.01 12.55 -10.01
N ILE A 24 9.60 13.71 -9.74
CA ILE A 24 10.23 14.01 -8.44
C ILE A 24 9.17 14.03 -7.33
N ILE A 25 8.05 14.72 -7.52
CA ILE A 25 7.00 14.80 -6.51
C ILE A 25 6.43 13.40 -6.19
N LEU A 26 6.13 12.62 -7.23
CA LEU A 26 5.58 11.27 -7.06
C LEU A 26 6.61 10.30 -6.50
N SER A 27 7.89 10.40 -6.86
CA SER A 27 8.94 9.56 -6.27
C SER A 27 9.09 9.82 -4.76
N ILE A 28 9.17 11.08 -4.33
CA ILE A 28 9.19 11.45 -2.91
C ILE A 28 7.95 10.90 -2.20
N THR A 29 6.77 11.07 -2.80
CA THR A 29 5.51 10.56 -2.25
C THR A 29 5.52 9.04 -2.11
N THR A 30 6.05 8.31 -3.10
CA THR A 30 6.14 6.84 -3.04
C THR A 30 7.08 6.37 -1.94
N VAL A 31 8.25 6.99 -1.78
CA VAL A 31 9.18 6.66 -0.69
C VAL A 31 8.53 6.92 0.67
N ALA A 32 7.91 8.09 0.85
CA ALA A 32 7.23 8.44 2.09
C ALA A 32 6.12 7.42 2.44
N MET A 33 5.32 7.01 1.45
CA MET A 33 4.24 6.03 1.65
C MET A 33 4.77 4.63 1.98
N LEU A 34 5.88 4.19 1.35
CA LEU A 34 6.50 2.89 1.65
C LEU A 34 7.11 2.87 3.05
N VAL A 35 7.80 3.93 3.46
CA VAL A 35 8.35 4.07 4.82
C VAL A 35 7.23 4.07 5.86
N LEU A 36 6.17 4.87 5.63
CA LEU A 36 5.01 4.92 6.52
C LEU A 36 4.31 3.57 6.62
N ARG A 37 4.11 2.89 5.48
CA ARG A 37 3.54 1.53 5.45
C ARG A 37 4.38 0.56 6.28
N GLY A 38 5.70 0.58 6.13
CA GLY A 38 6.62 -0.30 6.85
C GLY A 38 6.65 -0.05 8.34
N TYR A 39 6.66 1.22 8.74
CA TYR A 39 6.55 1.60 10.14
C TYR A 39 5.27 1.03 10.77
N ILE A 40 4.10 1.29 10.17
CA ILE A 40 2.80 0.83 10.69
C ILE A 40 2.75 -0.70 10.76
N ARG A 41 3.20 -1.40 9.73
CA ARG A 41 3.14 -2.87 9.66
C ARG A 41 4.09 -3.53 10.66
N THR A 42 5.28 -2.97 10.86
CA THR A 42 6.26 -3.46 11.84
C THR A 42 5.79 -3.22 13.27
N VAL A 43 5.31 -2.02 13.59
CA VAL A 43 4.80 -1.66 14.94
C VAL A 43 3.62 -2.55 15.33
N HIS A 44 2.72 -2.85 14.39
CA HIS A 44 1.56 -3.70 14.67
C HIS A 44 1.80 -5.20 14.41
N LYS A 45 3.01 -5.63 14.03
CA LYS A 45 3.36 -7.03 13.70
C LYS A 45 2.42 -7.65 12.66
N LEU A 46 2.09 -6.90 11.61
CA LEU A 46 1.11 -7.26 10.58
C LEU A 46 1.75 -7.65 9.23
N ASN A 47 3.04 -7.98 9.23
CA ASN A 47 3.79 -8.27 8.01
C ASN A 47 3.14 -9.45 7.28
N GLY A 48 2.82 -9.24 6.01
CA GLY A 48 2.30 -10.29 5.14
C GLY A 48 3.01 -10.28 3.78
N ILE A 49 2.73 -11.31 2.98
CA ILE A 49 3.29 -11.45 1.63
C ILE A 49 2.95 -10.24 0.76
N GLU A 50 1.78 -9.61 1.00
CA GLU A 50 1.36 -8.40 0.30
C GLU A 50 2.34 -7.24 0.48
N ASP A 51 3.01 -7.13 1.63
CA ASP A 51 3.91 -6.03 1.93
C ASP A 51 5.24 -6.21 1.17
N TYR A 52 5.77 -7.43 1.09
CA TYR A 52 6.96 -7.74 0.28
C TYR A 52 6.73 -7.46 -1.21
N LEU A 53 5.57 -7.87 -1.74
CA LEU A 53 5.20 -7.56 -3.12
C LEU A 53 5.12 -6.05 -3.39
N MET A 54 4.60 -5.27 -2.42
CA MET A 54 4.56 -3.81 -2.53
C MET A 54 5.95 -3.20 -2.51
N TYR A 55 6.88 -3.68 -1.66
CA TYR A 55 8.25 -3.16 -1.62
C TYR A 55 9.02 -3.48 -2.90
N ILE A 56 8.87 -4.70 -3.44
CA ILE A 56 9.50 -5.09 -4.71
C ILE A 56 8.96 -4.21 -5.85
N GLY A 57 7.63 -4.07 -5.95
CA GLY A 57 7.00 -3.19 -6.94
C GLY A 57 7.41 -1.71 -6.77
N GLY A 58 7.51 -1.23 -5.53
CA GLY A 58 7.96 0.11 -5.21
C GLY A 58 9.43 0.36 -5.57
N LEU A 59 10.32 -0.61 -5.33
CA LEU A 59 11.73 -0.53 -5.72
C LEU A 59 11.89 -0.48 -7.24
N LEU A 60 11.16 -1.34 -7.97
CA LEU A 60 11.13 -1.31 -9.43
C LEU A 60 10.56 0.01 -9.96
N ASN A 61 9.54 0.58 -9.30
CA ASN A 61 9.00 1.89 -9.62
C ASN A 61 10.02 3.03 -9.39
N LEU A 62 10.87 2.94 -8.37
CA LEU A 62 11.96 3.90 -8.19
C LEU A 62 12.97 3.81 -9.34
N GLY A 63 13.35 2.61 -9.76
CA GLY A 63 14.17 2.40 -10.95
C GLY A 63 13.51 2.98 -12.21
N HIS A 64 12.20 2.76 -12.37
CA HIS A 64 11.41 3.33 -13.46
C HIS A 64 11.48 4.87 -13.45
N ASN A 65 11.26 5.51 -12.30
CA ASN A 65 11.34 6.96 -12.16
C ASN A 65 12.74 7.50 -12.48
N VAL A 66 13.80 6.81 -12.07
CA VAL A 66 15.19 7.19 -12.41
C VAL A 66 15.41 7.12 -13.92
N ALA A 67 14.93 6.08 -14.60
CA ALA A 67 15.01 5.96 -16.05
C ALA A 67 14.26 7.10 -16.77
N VAL A 68 13.10 7.52 -16.26
CA VAL A 68 12.35 8.68 -16.80
C VAL A 68 13.12 9.98 -16.60
N LEU A 69 13.64 10.23 -15.39
CA LEU A 69 14.40 11.44 -15.07
C LEU A 69 15.64 11.57 -15.95
N TYR A 70 16.43 10.50 -16.04
CA TYR A 70 17.59 10.46 -16.91
C TYR A 70 17.19 10.61 -18.39
N GLY A 71 16.13 9.92 -18.81
CA GLY A 71 15.60 10.00 -20.16
C GLY A 71 15.20 11.42 -20.59
N CYS A 72 14.61 12.21 -19.69
CA CYS A 72 14.30 13.63 -19.95
C CYS A 72 15.56 14.48 -20.19
N HIS A 73 16.69 14.12 -19.57
CA HIS A 73 17.98 14.77 -19.81
C HIS A 73 18.67 14.29 -21.08
N THR A 74 18.30 13.12 -21.61
CA THR A 74 18.77 12.61 -22.91
C THR A 74 17.82 12.93 -24.07
N GLY A 75 16.92 13.92 -23.91
CA GLY A 75 16.08 14.42 -25.00
C GLY A 75 14.66 13.85 -25.10
N ILE A 76 14.22 13.00 -24.17
CA ILE A 76 12.81 12.60 -24.09
C ILE A 76 11.95 13.84 -23.78
N GLY A 77 10.90 14.06 -24.56
CA GLY A 77 10.05 15.27 -24.42
C GLY A 77 10.56 16.48 -25.19
N THR A 78 11.62 16.34 -25.97
CA THR A 78 12.14 17.35 -26.91
C THR A 78 11.79 16.94 -28.35
N ARG A 79 11.53 17.92 -29.22
CA ARG A 79 11.23 17.68 -30.65
C ARG A 79 12.47 17.24 -31.41
N ASP A 80 12.28 16.45 -32.47
CA ASP A 80 13.37 15.88 -33.27
C ASP A 80 14.24 16.99 -33.90
N SER A 81 13.67 18.17 -34.18
CA SER A 81 14.39 19.32 -34.73
C SER A 81 15.50 19.89 -33.85
N LYS A 82 15.49 19.58 -32.54
CA LYS A 82 16.52 20.00 -31.57
C LYS A 82 17.43 18.84 -31.14
N LEU A 83 17.30 17.67 -31.75
CA LEU A 83 17.98 16.45 -31.31
C LEU A 83 18.95 15.93 -32.37
N ASN A 84 20.11 15.49 -31.91
CA ASN A 84 21.08 14.76 -32.72
C ASN A 84 20.87 13.25 -32.65
N ILE A 85 21.30 12.54 -33.69
CA ILE A 85 21.23 11.07 -33.82
C ILE A 85 21.74 10.33 -32.56
N PRO A 86 22.95 10.60 -32.01
CA PRO A 86 23.42 9.92 -30.80
C PRO A 86 22.52 10.16 -29.57
N ILE A 87 21.94 11.36 -29.43
CA ILE A 87 21.02 11.69 -28.34
C ILE A 87 19.71 10.92 -28.51
N MET A 88 19.20 10.81 -29.74
CA MET A 88 18.00 10.02 -30.05
C MET A 88 18.17 8.53 -29.74
N ILE A 89 19.34 7.95 -30.02
CA ILE A 89 19.66 6.55 -29.71
C ILE A 89 19.65 6.34 -28.18
N GLU A 90 20.29 7.22 -27.42
CA GLU A 90 20.31 7.11 -25.96
C GLU A 90 18.90 7.32 -25.37
N GLY A 91 18.13 8.27 -25.90
CA GLY A 91 16.73 8.46 -25.52
C GLY A 91 15.86 7.22 -25.81
N ALA A 92 16.03 6.60 -26.98
CA ALA A 92 15.32 5.37 -27.33
C ALA A 92 15.67 4.20 -26.41
N LYS A 93 16.95 4.07 -26.04
CA LYS A 93 17.42 3.09 -25.06
C LYS A 93 16.76 3.30 -23.69
N MET A 94 16.65 4.55 -23.24
CA MET A 94 15.97 4.88 -21.98
C MET A 94 14.47 4.58 -22.01
N VAL A 95 13.81 4.79 -23.16
CA VAL A 95 12.42 4.34 -23.36
C VAL A 95 12.30 2.82 -23.23
N THR A 96 13.21 2.05 -23.84
CA THR A 96 13.19 0.59 -23.72
C THR A 96 13.38 0.13 -22.27
N VAL A 97 14.31 0.76 -21.53
CA VAL A 97 14.52 0.47 -20.10
C VAL A 97 13.29 0.82 -19.27
N TRP A 98 12.68 1.99 -19.50
CA TRP A 98 11.43 2.41 -18.87
C TRP A 98 10.31 1.40 -19.09
N GLN A 99 10.15 0.91 -20.33
CA GLN A 99 9.10 -0.03 -20.71
C GLN A 99 9.26 -1.37 -19.96
N LEU A 100 10.48 -1.89 -19.84
CA LEU A 100 10.77 -3.10 -19.07
C LEU A 100 10.46 -2.93 -17.58
N LEU A 101 10.87 -1.80 -17.00
CA LEU A 101 10.62 -1.50 -15.59
C LEU A 101 9.13 -1.27 -15.31
N TYR A 102 8.38 -0.67 -16.24
CA TYR A 102 6.93 -0.53 -16.13
C TYR A 102 6.21 -1.88 -16.16
N VAL A 103 6.52 -2.73 -17.14
CA VAL A 103 5.88 -4.06 -17.30
C VAL A 103 6.13 -4.94 -16.08
N THR A 104 7.27 -4.81 -15.42
CA THR A 104 7.62 -5.57 -14.22
C THR A 104 7.06 -4.95 -12.93
N SER A 105 7.13 -3.63 -12.74
CA SER A 105 6.65 -2.96 -11.51
C SER A 105 5.13 -2.96 -11.35
N SER A 106 4.39 -2.64 -12.41
CA SER A 106 2.93 -2.52 -12.41
C SER A 106 2.20 -3.73 -11.81
N PRO A 107 2.47 -4.99 -12.22
CA PRO A 107 1.79 -6.16 -11.68
C PRO A 107 2.09 -6.41 -10.20
N PHE A 108 3.33 -6.20 -9.72
CA PHE A 108 3.65 -6.37 -8.31
C PHE A 108 2.82 -5.43 -7.43
N ILE A 109 2.64 -4.18 -7.86
CA ILE A 109 1.80 -3.20 -7.18
C ILE A 109 0.34 -3.65 -7.20
N LYS A 110 -0.23 -3.95 -8.38
CA LYS A 110 -1.64 -4.35 -8.51
C LYS A 110 -1.96 -5.64 -7.75
N ILE A 111 -1.10 -6.65 -7.83
CA ILE A 111 -1.24 -7.92 -7.11
C ILE A 111 -1.16 -7.70 -5.59
N SER A 112 -0.22 -6.86 -5.11
CA SER A 112 -0.14 -6.52 -3.69
C SER A 112 -1.43 -5.87 -3.18
N ILE A 113 -2.04 -4.97 -3.97
CA ILE A 113 -3.33 -4.35 -3.62
C ILE A 113 -4.43 -5.41 -3.56
N CYS A 114 -4.52 -6.29 -4.57
CA CYS A 114 -5.47 -7.40 -4.58
C CYS A 114 -5.30 -8.31 -3.36
N CYS A 115 -4.08 -8.71 -3.01
CA CYS A 115 -3.80 -9.50 -1.81
C CYS A 115 -4.21 -8.78 -0.52
N THR A 116 -3.94 -7.47 -0.43
CA THR A 116 -4.37 -6.65 0.71
C THR A 116 -5.90 -6.61 0.82
N LEU A 117 -6.61 -6.47 -0.30
CA LEU A 117 -8.08 -6.46 -0.33
C LEU A 117 -8.67 -7.83 0.01
N ILE A 118 -8.07 -8.94 -0.47
CA ILE A 118 -8.50 -10.31 -0.15
C ILE A 118 -8.41 -10.55 1.36
N ARG A 119 -7.33 -10.10 2.01
CA ARG A 119 -7.16 -10.25 3.47
C ARG A 119 -8.17 -9.45 4.29
N VAL A 120 -8.71 -8.37 3.73
CA VAL A 120 -9.74 -7.52 4.36
C VAL A 120 -11.16 -8.03 4.08
N ALA A 121 -11.37 -8.71 2.95
CA ALA A 121 -12.66 -9.26 2.58
C ALA A 121 -13.03 -10.44 3.48
N VAL A 122 -14.17 -10.32 4.18
CA VAL A 122 -14.69 -11.39 5.05
C VAL A 122 -15.47 -12.44 4.24
N GLN A 123 -16.13 -12.03 3.15
CA GLN A 123 -16.99 -12.92 2.36
C GLN A 123 -16.28 -13.44 1.10
N ARG A 124 -16.39 -14.74 0.84
CA ARG A 124 -15.78 -15.41 -0.33
C ARG A 124 -16.26 -14.87 -1.68
N ARG A 125 -17.48 -14.33 -1.75
CA ARG A 125 -18.02 -13.73 -2.97
C ARG A 125 -17.19 -12.55 -3.48
N TYR A 126 -16.58 -11.78 -2.57
CA TYR A 126 -15.74 -10.63 -2.92
C TYR A 126 -14.28 -11.00 -3.14
N THR A 127 -13.82 -12.17 -2.67
CA THR A 127 -12.45 -12.62 -2.89
C THR A 127 -12.24 -13.26 -4.26
N TYR A 128 -13.23 -13.97 -4.80
CA TYR A 128 -13.15 -14.61 -6.12
C TYR A 128 -12.76 -13.64 -7.25
N PRO A 129 -13.44 -12.49 -7.46
CA PRO A 129 -13.04 -11.54 -8.50
C PRO A 129 -11.61 -10.98 -8.31
N LEU A 130 -11.14 -10.83 -7.06
CA LEU A 130 -9.77 -10.38 -6.79
C LEU A 130 -8.73 -11.42 -7.21
N TYR A 131 -8.99 -12.71 -6.97
CA TYR A 131 -8.13 -13.79 -7.45
C TYR A 131 -8.09 -13.83 -8.98
N VAL A 132 -9.25 -13.76 -9.63
CA VAL A 132 -9.35 -13.74 -11.10
C VAL A 132 -8.57 -12.54 -11.68
N THR A 133 -8.79 -11.34 -11.15
CA THR A 133 -8.07 -10.13 -11.56
C THR A 133 -6.56 -10.25 -11.34
N SER A 134 -6.12 -10.85 -10.23
CA SER A 134 -4.68 -11.07 -9.99
C SER A 134 -4.05 -12.05 -10.99
N ALA A 135 -4.76 -13.14 -11.34
CA ALA A 135 -4.32 -14.12 -12.32
C ALA A 135 -4.26 -13.52 -13.73
N ILE A 136 -5.28 -12.74 -14.12
CA ILE A 136 -5.31 -12.02 -15.38
C ILE A 136 -4.14 -11.04 -15.46
N THR A 137 -3.90 -10.26 -14.41
CA THR A 137 -2.78 -9.30 -14.37
C THR A 137 -1.45 -10.01 -14.57
N ALA A 138 -1.22 -11.13 -13.87
CA ALA A 138 0.01 -11.92 -14.03
C ALA A 138 0.16 -12.48 -15.46
N ALA A 139 -0.90 -13.04 -16.03
CA ALA A 139 -0.88 -13.57 -17.41
C ALA A 139 -0.57 -12.47 -18.44
N MET A 140 -1.20 -11.31 -18.30
CA MET A 140 -0.97 -10.16 -19.18
C MET A 140 0.45 -9.61 -19.07
N THR A 141 1.05 -9.62 -17.87
CA THR A 141 2.45 -9.25 -17.68
C THR A 141 3.39 -10.21 -18.40
N VAL A 142 3.18 -11.53 -18.26
CA VAL A 142 4.03 -12.52 -18.94
C VAL A 142 3.97 -12.31 -20.46
N MET A 143 2.77 -12.13 -21.00
CA MET A 143 2.59 -11.80 -22.42
C MET A 143 3.30 -10.51 -22.81
N ALA A 144 3.11 -9.41 -22.06
CA ALA A 144 3.74 -8.13 -22.35
C ALA A 144 5.28 -8.23 -22.30
N PHE A 145 5.82 -8.96 -21.33
CA PHE A 145 7.25 -9.19 -21.20
C PHE A 145 7.80 -9.92 -22.44
N ILE A 146 7.15 -11.00 -22.88
CA ILE A 146 7.54 -11.73 -24.09
C ILE A 146 7.50 -10.81 -25.32
N VAL A 147 6.43 -10.01 -25.48
CA VAL A 147 6.31 -9.07 -26.61
C VAL A 147 7.46 -8.06 -26.61
N VAL A 148 7.85 -7.50 -25.47
CA VAL A 148 8.94 -6.52 -25.38
C VAL A 148 10.29 -7.12 -25.78
N PHE A 149 10.57 -8.38 -25.43
CA PHE A 149 11.82 -9.04 -25.84
C PHE A 149 11.82 -9.47 -27.31
N VAL A 150 10.67 -9.87 -27.84
CA VAL A 150 10.55 -10.40 -29.21
C VAL A 150 10.30 -9.30 -30.24
N GLN A 151 9.97 -8.06 -29.83
CA GLN A 151 9.65 -6.97 -30.75
C GLN A 151 10.78 -6.65 -31.75
N CYS A 152 12.05 -6.90 -31.38
CA CYS A 152 13.22 -6.63 -32.21
C CYS A 152 14.26 -7.75 -32.10
N THR A 153 14.89 -8.06 -33.24
CA THR A 153 15.96 -9.06 -33.36
C THR A 153 17.18 -8.43 -34.06
N PRO A 154 18.34 -8.27 -33.38
CA PRO A 154 18.56 -8.46 -31.94
C PRO A 154 17.81 -7.43 -31.08
N PHE A 155 17.65 -7.67 -29.78
CA PHE A 155 16.96 -6.73 -28.86
C PHE A 155 17.57 -5.32 -28.90
N GLN A 156 18.89 -5.24 -29.14
CA GLN A 156 19.64 -4.00 -29.33
C GLN A 156 19.15 -3.14 -30.50
N ALA A 157 18.50 -3.76 -31.50
CA ALA A 157 17.89 -3.05 -32.62
C ALA A 157 16.75 -2.12 -32.18
N SER A 158 16.19 -2.32 -30.98
CA SER A 158 15.13 -1.44 -30.44
C SER A 158 15.58 0.00 -30.22
N TRP A 159 16.88 0.26 -30.00
CA TRP A 159 17.43 1.60 -29.81
C TRP A 159 18.48 2.00 -30.83
N THR A 160 19.24 1.04 -31.39
CA THR A 160 20.25 1.31 -32.43
C THR A 160 19.63 1.43 -33.83
N GLY A 161 18.47 0.82 -34.06
CA GLY A 161 17.87 0.72 -35.39
C GLY A 161 18.53 -0.31 -36.32
N GLU A 162 19.61 -0.96 -35.88
CA GLU A 162 20.35 -1.95 -36.66
C GLU A 162 19.80 -3.36 -36.38
N GLY A 163 18.80 -3.78 -37.17
CA GLY A 163 18.23 -5.11 -37.10
C GLY A 163 16.83 -5.21 -37.70
N LYS A 164 16.12 -6.31 -37.38
CA LYS A 164 14.74 -6.53 -37.81
C LYS A 164 13.80 -6.35 -36.62
N CYS A 165 12.95 -5.33 -36.69
CA CYS A 165 11.86 -5.13 -35.75
C CYS A 165 10.52 -5.48 -36.37
N ILE A 166 9.62 -6.03 -35.56
CA ILE A 166 8.25 -6.33 -35.96
C ILE A 166 7.53 -5.02 -36.29
N LYS A 167 6.71 -5.02 -37.35
CA LYS A 167 5.93 -3.84 -37.76
C LYS A 167 5.05 -3.37 -36.60
N VAL A 168 5.07 -2.07 -36.32
CA VAL A 168 4.34 -1.45 -35.20
C VAL A 168 2.84 -1.79 -35.23
N GLY A 169 2.24 -1.91 -36.42
CA GLY A 169 0.83 -2.30 -36.57
C GLY A 169 0.48 -3.65 -35.94
N ILE A 170 1.42 -4.60 -35.86
CA ILE A 170 1.20 -5.91 -35.22
C ILE A 170 1.29 -5.79 -33.69
N ILE A 171 2.14 -4.89 -33.17
CA ILE A 171 2.36 -4.67 -31.73
C ILE A 171 1.26 -3.80 -31.11
N ILE A 172 0.60 -2.97 -31.92
CA ILE A 172 -0.50 -2.10 -31.47
C ILE A 172 -1.67 -2.91 -30.90
N ILE A 173 -2.09 -3.99 -31.56
CA ILE A 173 -3.23 -4.82 -31.13
C ILE A 173 -3.04 -5.37 -29.71
N PRO A 174 -1.96 -6.10 -29.38
CA PRO A 174 -1.74 -6.58 -28.01
C PRO A 174 -1.57 -5.44 -27.01
N THR A 175 -1.02 -4.29 -27.42
CA THR A 175 -0.91 -3.10 -26.55
C THR A 175 -2.28 -2.52 -26.17
N TYR A 176 -3.23 -2.52 -27.09
CA TYR A 176 -4.62 -2.12 -26.81
C TYR A 176 -5.29 -3.12 -25.86
N ILE A 177 -5.19 -4.42 -26.13
CA ILE A 177 -5.76 -5.46 -25.25
C ILE A 177 -5.17 -5.34 -23.84
N PHE A 178 -3.85 -5.17 -23.72
CA PHE A 178 -3.17 -4.94 -22.45
C PHE A 178 -3.69 -3.69 -21.72
N SER A 179 -3.91 -2.59 -22.43
CA SER A 179 -4.40 -1.36 -21.84
C SER A 179 -5.86 -1.48 -21.36
N VAL A 180 -6.73 -2.11 -22.16
CA VAL A 180 -8.14 -2.35 -21.78
C VAL A 180 -8.23 -3.25 -20.54
N VAL A 181 -7.46 -4.34 -20.51
CA VAL A 181 -7.44 -5.23 -19.35
C VAL A 181 -6.95 -4.52 -18.09
N ASN A 182 -5.91 -3.69 -18.20
CA ASN A 182 -5.43 -2.88 -17.06
C ASN A 182 -6.50 -1.92 -16.53
N ILE A 183 -7.26 -1.26 -17.42
CA ILE A 183 -8.37 -0.39 -17.03
C ILE A 183 -9.42 -1.21 -16.26
N VAL A 184 -9.81 -2.38 -16.76
CA VAL A 184 -10.78 -3.27 -16.09
C VAL A 184 -10.27 -3.68 -14.71
N VAL A 185 -9.00 -4.07 -14.59
CA VAL A 185 -8.34 -4.41 -13.32
C VAL A 185 -8.43 -3.25 -12.33
N ASP A 186 -8.09 -2.02 -12.76
CA ASP A 186 -8.11 -0.84 -11.90
C ASP A 186 -9.53 -0.51 -11.40
N TRP A 187 -10.54 -0.64 -12.25
CA TRP A 187 -11.94 -0.45 -11.86
C TRP A 187 -12.40 -1.50 -10.86
N VAL A 188 -12.06 -2.77 -11.07
CA VAL A 188 -12.39 -3.84 -10.12
C VAL A 188 -11.76 -3.55 -8.76
N VAL A 189 -10.48 -3.17 -8.73
CA VAL A 189 -9.75 -2.86 -7.50
C VAL A 189 -10.29 -1.60 -6.81
N ALA A 190 -10.69 -0.57 -7.58
CA ALA A 190 -11.23 0.67 -7.04
C ALA A 190 -12.62 0.48 -6.41
N ILE A 191 -13.49 -0.31 -7.04
CA ILE A 191 -14.88 -0.50 -6.63
C ILE A 191 -15.01 -1.54 -5.50
N MET A 192 -14.14 -2.56 -5.48
CA MET A 192 -14.19 -3.63 -4.47
C MET A 192 -14.27 -3.15 -3.01
N PRO A 193 -13.44 -2.19 -2.53
CA PRO A 193 -13.51 -1.73 -1.15
C PRO A 193 -14.86 -1.08 -0.82
N ALA A 194 -15.54 -0.44 -1.77
CA ALA A 194 -16.85 0.14 -1.54
C ALA A 194 -17.90 -0.93 -1.26
N PHE A 195 -17.91 -2.02 -2.04
CA PHE A 195 -18.83 -3.14 -1.81
C PHE A 195 -18.57 -3.88 -0.50
N ILE A 196 -17.30 -4.11 -0.16
CA ILE A 196 -16.92 -4.77 1.11
C ILE A 196 -17.40 -3.96 2.31
N LEU A 197 -17.38 -2.62 2.21
CA LEU A 197 -17.67 -1.72 3.33
C LEU A 197 -19.13 -1.26 3.39
N TRP A 198 -19.92 -1.46 2.33
CA TRP A 198 -21.32 -1.00 2.27
C TRP A 198 -22.19 -1.63 3.37
N ASN A 199 -21.98 -2.90 3.65
CA ASN A 199 -22.76 -3.65 4.65
C ASN A 199 -22.19 -3.55 6.07
N LEU A 200 -21.06 -2.86 6.28
CA LEU A 200 -20.41 -2.76 7.57
C LEU A 200 -20.71 -1.40 8.22
N GLN A 201 -21.37 -1.41 9.39
CA GLN A 201 -21.72 -0.20 10.15
C GLN A 201 -20.45 0.50 10.68
N LEU A 202 -19.86 1.36 9.85
CA LEU A 202 -18.62 2.07 10.14
C LEU A 202 -18.90 3.51 10.57
N ARG A 203 -18.07 4.02 11.50
CA ARG A 203 -18.07 5.43 11.90
C ARG A 203 -17.82 6.33 10.67
N ARG A 204 -18.47 7.48 10.58
CA ARG A 204 -18.42 8.41 9.41
C ARG A 204 -17.00 8.72 8.91
N LYS A 205 -16.02 8.87 9.81
CA LYS A 205 -14.60 9.08 9.47
C LYS A 205 -13.98 7.94 8.65
N LEU A 206 -14.32 6.69 8.96
CA LEU A 206 -13.85 5.51 8.22
C LEU A 206 -14.55 5.37 6.87
N LYS A 207 -15.79 5.84 6.76
CA LYS A 207 -16.53 5.91 5.51
C LYS A 207 -15.86 6.89 4.53
N LEU A 208 -15.44 8.07 5.01
CA LEU A 208 -14.73 9.07 4.19
C LEU A 208 -13.38 8.55 3.64
N LEU A 209 -12.57 7.88 4.47
CA LEU A 209 -11.31 7.28 4.02
C LEU A 209 -11.52 6.25 2.90
N SER A 210 -12.65 5.54 2.94
CA SER A 210 -12.97 4.52 1.94
C SER A 210 -13.34 5.14 0.58
N PHE A 211 -14.03 6.28 0.59
CA PHE A 211 -14.22 7.09 -0.61
C PHE A 211 -12.89 7.63 -1.15
N GLY A 212 -11.95 8.00 -0.27
CA GLY A 212 -10.60 8.40 -0.67
C GLY A 212 -9.86 7.30 -1.44
N ILE A 213 -9.89 6.05 -0.95
CA ILE A 213 -9.27 4.89 -1.62
C ILE A 213 -9.87 4.68 -3.01
N MET A 214 -11.20 4.69 -3.09
CA MET A 214 -11.90 4.55 -4.37
C MET A 214 -11.56 5.70 -5.34
N GLY A 215 -11.48 6.93 -4.83
CA GLY A 215 -11.11 8.10 -5.61
C GLY A 215 -9.72 7.98 -6.24
N VAL A 216 -8.71 7.54 -5.47
CA VAL A 216 -7.36 7.33 -6.02
C VAL A 216 -7.34 6.21 -7.06
N GLY A 217 -8.11 5.14 -6.86
CA GLY A 217 -8.27 4.08 -7.86
C GLY A 217 -8.88 4.58 -9.17
N VAL A 218 -9.91 5.43 -9.10
CA VAL A 218 -10.52 6.05 -10.28
C VAL A 218 -9.55 6.99 -10.98
N LEU A 219 -8.77 7.78 -10.24
CA LEU A 219 -7.74 8.65 -10.83
C LEU A 219 -6.66 7.84 -11.55
N ALA A 220 -6.26 6.69 -11.00
CA ALA A 220 -5.32 5.77 -11.67
C ALA A 220 -5.92 5.21 -12.97
N SER A 221 -7.20 4.84 -12.97
CA SER A 221 -7.92 4.41 -14.17
C SER A 221 -8.02 5.52 -15.23
N ILE A 222 -8.23 6.77 -14.82
CA ILE A 222 -8.26 7.91 -15.76
C ILE A 222 -6.89 8.08 -16.41
N ALA A 223 -5.81 7.96 -15.63
CA ALA A 223 -4.45 8.00 -16.15
C ALA A 223 -4.21 6.92 -17.22
N THR A 224 -4.68 5.69 -17.00
CA THR A 224 -4.54 4.60 -17.98
C THR A 224 -5.39 4.79 -19.23
N ILE A 225 -6.60 5.34 -19.10
CA ILE A 225 -7.46 5.70 -20.23
C ILE A 225 -6.79 6.78 -21.09
N ILE A 226 -6.27 7.84 -20.47
CA ILE A 226 -5.58 8.91 -21.20
C ILE A 226 -4.34 8.36 -21.90
N ARG A 227 -3.55 7.51 -21.21
CA ARG A 227 -2.42 6.81 -21.82
C ARG A 227 -2.83 6.00 -23.05
N MET A 228 -3.98 5.33 -23.02
CA MET A 228 -4.49 4.53 -24.13
C MET A 228 -4.74 5.35 -25.40
N LEU A 229 -5.18 6.61 -25.27
CA LEU A 229 -5.39 7.53 -26.40
C LEU A 229 -4.08 7.85 -27.14
N TYR A 230 -2.95 7.73 -26.45
CA TYR A 230 -1.62 7.99 -27.00
C TYR A 230 -0.92 6.75 -27.56
N VAL A 231 -1.54 5.56 -27.52
CA VAL A 231 -0.98 4.34 -28.12
C VAL A 231 -0.59 4.52 -29.61
N PRO A 232 -1.33 5.27 -30.45
CA PRO A 232 -0.91 5.53 -31.84
C PRO A 232 0.44 6.24 -31.96
N TYR A 233 0.91 6.91 -30.90
CA TYR A 233 2.20 7.60 -30.91
C TYR A 233 3.39 6.64 -30.96
N TYR A 234 3.21 5.36 -30.64
CA TYR A 234 4.23 4.34 -30.89
C TYR A 234 4.54 4.17 -32.38
N ALA A 235 3.59 4.47 -33.27
CA ALA A 235 3.75 4.42 -34.72
C ALA A 235 4.14 5.77 -35.35
N ALA A 236 4.42 6.80 -34.55
CA ALA A 236 4.81 8.09 -35.07
C ALA A 236 6.20 8.05 -35.71
N THR A 237 6.30 8.54 -36.95
CA THR A 237 7.58 8.68 -37.68
C THR A 237 8.32 9.97 -37.33
N SER A 238 7.59 11.02 -36.95
CA SER A 238 8.14 12.32 -36.52
C SER A 238 7.83 12.63 -35.07
N ASP A 239 8.77 13.28 -34.39
CA ASP A 239 8.71 13.70 -33.00
C ASP A 239 8.38 12.52 -32.07
N LYS A 240 9.00 11.35 -32.31
CA LYS A 240 8.67 10.11 -31.60
C LYS A 240 8.98 10.23 -30.11
N LEU A 241 10.16 10.73 -29.75
CA LEU A 241 10.59 10.94 -28.36
C LEU A 241 9.72 11.97 -27.62
N TYR A 242 9.32 13.03 -28.32
CA TYR A 242 8.39 14.03 -27.79
C TYR A 242 7.03 13.42 -27.48
N LYS A 243 6.44 12.67 -28.43
CA LYS A 243 5.12 12.07 -28.28
C LYS A 243 5.10 10.96 -27.23
N LEU A 244 6.15 10.14 -27.16
CA LEU A 244 6.29 9.10 -26.13
C LEU A 244 6.35 9.68 -24.72
N CYS A 245 6.86 10.90 -24.55
CA CYS A 245 6.93 11.58 -23.25
C CYS A 245 5.54 11.72 -22.59
N PHE A 246 4.46 11.88 -23.37
CA PHE A 246 3.10 11.86 -22.81
C PHE A 246 2.74 10.51 -22.19
N ILE A 247 3.12 9.41 -22.84
CA ILE A 247 2.87 8.05 -22.34
C ILE A 247 3.66 7.83 -21.04
N LEU A 248 4.95 8.23 -21.05
CA LEU A 248 5.84 8.18 -19.89
C LEU A 248 5.23 8.92 -18.69
N LEU A 249 4.81 10.17 -18.87
CA LEU A 249 4.19 10.98 -17.83
C LEU A 249 2.99 10.24 -17.19
N TRP A 250 2.08 9.72 -18.00
CA TRP A 250 0.89 9.04 -17.49
C TRP A 250 1.19 7.70 -16.81
N THR A 251 2.25 6.99 -17.20
CA THR A 251 2.68 5.79 -16.45
C THR A 251 3.26 6.11 -15.07
N VAL A 252 4.02 7.20 -14.93
CA VAL A 252 4.53 7.64 -13.64
C VAL A 252 3.38 7.99 -12.70
N VAL A 253 2.36 8.68 -13.24
CA VAL A 253 1.12 8.98 -12.50
C VAL A 253 0.37 7.70 -12.12
N GLU A 254 0.20 6.75 -13.05
CA GLU A 254 -0.46 5.46 -12.79
C GLU A 254 0.21 4.69 -11.64
N LEU A 255 1.52 4.46 -11.71
CA LEU A 255 2.25 3.70 -10.70
C LEU A 255 2.29 4.42 -9.34
N GLY A 256 2.47 5.75 -9.37
CA GLY A 256 2.41 6.59 -8.16
C GLY A 256 1.06 6.47 -7.45
N LEU A 257 -0.04 6.67 -8.18
CA LEU A 257 -1.40 6.54 -7.65
C LEU A 257 -1.70 5.12 -7.18
N GLY A 258 -1.17 4.09 -7.87
CA GLY A 258 -1.28 2.69 -7.45
C GLY A 258 -0.67 2.44 -6.07
N ILE A 259 0.56 2.91 -5.84
CA ILE A 259 1.26 2.75 -4.54
C ILE A 259 0.53 3.53 -3.43
N LEU A 260 0.06 4.74 -3.75
CA LEU A 260 -0.78 5.56 -2.87
C LEU A 260 -2.05 4.80 -2.45
N ALA A 261 -2.83 4.32 -3.42
CA ALA A 261 -4.06 3.56 -3.20
C ALA A 261 -3.79 2.29 -2.36
N GLY A 262 -2.72 1.57 -2.70
CA GLY A 262 -2.33 0.35 -1.99
C GLY A 262 -1.92 0.57 -0.54
N SER A 263 -1.37 1.74 -0.22
CA SER A 263 -0.88 2.08 1.12
C SER A 263 -1.96 2.67 2.03
N MET A 264 -3.05 3.20 1.48
CA MET A 264 -4.16 3.78 2.23
C MET A 264 -4.80 2.87 3.31
N PRO A 265 -4.99 1.54 3.09
CA PRO A 265 -5.48 0.65 4.15
C PRO A 265 -4.61 0.63 5.40
N SER A 266 -3.29 0.80 5.25
CA SER A 266 -2.34 0.90 6.37
C SER A 266 -2.49 2.25 7.08
N LEU A 267 -2.62 3.36 6.35
CA LEU A 267 -2.85 4.69 6.92
C LEU A 267 -4.13 4.75 7.78
N ARG A 268 -5.19 4.04 7.37
CA ARG A 268 -6.42 3.94 8.17
C ARG A 268 -6.17 3.39 9.58
N LYS A 269 -5.25 2.43 9.75
CA LYS A 269 -4.91 1.89 11.07
C LYS A 269 -4.15 2.92 11.91
N PHE A 270 -3.24 3.66 11.28
CA PHE A 270 -2.46 4.72 11.94
C PHE A 270 -3.34 5.85 12.49
N PHE A 271 -4.27 6.39 11.68
CA PHE A 271 -5.20 7.42 12.16
C PHE A 271 -6.11 6.94 13.30
N LYS A 272 -6.46 5.64 13.33
CA LYS A 272 -7.20 5.05 14.44
C LYS A 272 -6.35 4.99 15.72
N SER A 273 -5.06 4.68 15.61
CA SER A 273 -4.14 4.65 16.76
C SER A 273 -3.96 6.05 17.35
N LEU A 274 -3.64 7.04 16.51
CA LEU A 274 -3.45 8.43 16.94
C LEU A 274 -4.69 9.03 17.61
N ALA A 275 -5.88 8.75 17.07
CA ALA A 275 -7.13 9.21 17.67
C ALA A 275 -7.41 8.56 19.05
N LYS A 276 -6.93 7.33 19.28
CA LYS A 276 -7.08 6.65 20.57
C LYS A 276 -6.11 7.25 21.61
N ASP A 277 -4.88 7.54 21.22
CA ASP A 277 -3.87 8.13 22.11
C ASP A 277 -4.24 9.55 22.54
N HIS A 278 -4.83 10.36 21.64
CA HIS A 278 -5.37 11.67 22.02
C HIS A 278 -6.57 11.59 22.98
N SER A 279 -7.46 10.61 22.83
CA SER A 279 -8.60 10.43 23.75
C SER A 279 -8.22 9.92 25.14
N ILE A 280 -7.10 9.22 25.28
CA ILE A 280 -6.59 8.78 26.59
C ILE A 280 -5.84 9.92 27.29
N ARG A 281 -5.17 10.79 26.54
CA ARG A 281 -4.40 11.91 27.11
C ARG A 281 -5.26 13.08 27.59
N GLU A 282 -6.53 13.15 27.19
CA GLU A 282 -7.48 14.20 27.64
C GLU A 282 -8.30 13.80 28.88
N ASN A 283 -8.22 12.56 29.36
CA ASN A 283 -9.01 12.04 30.49
C ASN A 283 -8.21 11.84 31.80
N ASN A 284 -7.00 12.39 31.92
CA ASN A 284 -6.17 12.23 33.13
C ASN A 284 -6.08 13.47 34.02
N SER A 285 -7.03 14.39 33.90
CA SER A 285 -7.32 15.40 34.92
C SER A 285 -8.79 15.30 35.31
N TYR A 286 -9.02 15.21 36.61
CA TYR A 286 -10.30 15.09 37.33
C TYR A 286 -10.83 13.66 37.56
N GLY A 287 -10.48 13.15 38.75
CA GLY A 287 -11.47 12.63 39.69
C GLY A 287 -12.11 11.29 39.34
N THR A 288 -11.69 10.27 40.07
CA THR A 288 -12.53 9.12 40.41
C THR A 288 -13.92 9.56 40.84
N ASP A 289 -14.92 9.36 39.98
CA ASP A 289 -16.32 9.25 40.41
C ASP A 289 -16.90 7.95 39.83
N LEU A 290 -17.07 7.00 40.73
CA LEU A 290 -17.71 5.71 40.49
C LEU A 290 -19.22 5.95 40.37
N ALA A 291 -19.73 6.14 39.15
CA ALA A 291 -21.16 6.22 38.91
C ALA A 291 -21.82 4.84 39.10
N THR A 292 -22.31 4.57 40.31
CA THR A 292 -23.21 3.43 40.57
C THR A 292 -24.60 3.80 40.06
N ILE A 293 -24.99 3.18 38.94
CA ILE A 293 -26.33 3.30 38.36
C ILE A 293 -27.26 2.29 39.06
N GLY A 294 -28.20 2.78 39.86
CA GLY A 294 -29.38 2.02 40.29
C GLY A 294 -29.58 1.97 41.80
N GLY A 295 -30.49 2.79 42.34
CA GLY A 295 -30.92 2.69 43.73
C GLY A 295 -31.80 3.86 44.17
N ASN A 296 -33.12 3.65 44.11
CA ASN A 296 -34.16 4.64 44.34
C ASN A 296 -34.20 5.12 45.81
N ASN A 297 -34.16 6.44 46.02
CA ASN A 297 -34.22 7.06 47.35
C ASN A 297 -35.67 7.12 47.85
N ARG A 298 -36.08 6.22 48.76
CA ARG A 298 -37.31 6.35 49.59
C ARG A 298 -37.39 5.29 50.69
N HIS A 299 -36.79 5.52 51.87
CA HIS A 299 -37.53 5.39 53.14
C HIS A 299 -36.71 5.84 54.36
N LYS A 300 -37.44 6.43 55.31
CA LYS A 300 -37.00 6.81 56.65
C LYS A 300 -36.72 5.58 57.53
N GLN A 301 -35.94 5.86 58.57
CA GLN A 301 -35.95 5.27 59.92
C GLN A 301 -35.15 3.99 60.22
N SER A 302 -34.12 4.24 61.05
CA SER A 302 -33.85 3.60 62.34
C SER A 302 -32.84 2.44 62.43
N ALA A 303 -31.85 2.71 63.28
CA ALA A 303 -31.18 1.81 64.24
C ALA A 303 -29.87 1.09 63.87
N ASN A 304 -28.90 1.34 64.77
CA ASN A 304 -27.75 0.55 65.21
C ASN A 304 -26.50 0.39 64.34
N ARG A 305 -25.73 1.49 64.34
CA ARG A 305 -24.36 1.62 64.86
C ARG A 305 -23.75 0.36 65.53
N TYR A 306 -22.68 -0.14 64.93
CA TYR A 306 -21.48 -0.60 65.65
C TYR A 306 -20.26 0.00 64.94
N ASP A 307 -19.64 0.98 65.60
CA ASP A 307 -18.37 1.60 65.21
C ASP A 307 -17.21 0.65 65.58
N CYS A 308 -16.23 0.48 64.70
CA CYS A 308 -14.89 0.08 65.08
C CYS A 308 -13.90 0.91 64.26
N GLU A 309 -13.48 2.04 64.84
CA GLU A 309 -12.28 2.78 64.44
C GLU A 309 -11.04 1.92 64.70
N LEU A 310 -10.17 1.78 63.70
CA LEU A 310 -8.81 1.33 63.91
C LEU A 310 -7.83 2.37 63.38
N ASN A 311 -7.32 3.19 64.30
CA ASN A 311 -6.22 4.13 64.09
C ASN A 311 -4.96 3.39 63.63
N THR A 312 -4.39 3.82 62.51
CA THR A 312 -3.05 3.38 62.07
C THR A 312 -2.05 4.46 62.44
N THR A 313 -1.27 4.24 63.50
CA THR A 313 -0.06 5.01 63.81
C THR A 313 1.19 4.21 63.47
N ILE A 314 2.08 4.84 62.72
CA ILE A 314 3.40 4.36 62.31
C ILE A 314 4.36 4.39 63.51
N GLY A 315 5.21 3.36 63.66
CA GLY A 315 6.29 3.35 64.64
C GLY A 315 7.28 2.18 64.50
N HIS A 316 8.54 2.53 64.25
CA HIS A 316 9.76 1.72 64.10
C HIS A 316 10.11 0.74 65.25
N GLY A 317 10.64 -0.45 64.88
CA GLY A 317 12.02 -0.85 65.22
C GLY A 317 12.34 -1.64 66.52
N ARG A 318 13.04 -2.77 66.31
CA ARG A 318 14.02 -3.52 67.15
C ARG A 318 13.59 -4.76 67.99
N ASP A 319 14.22 -5.88 67.60
CA ASP A 319 15.02 -6.88 68.35
C ASP A 319 14.44 -7.59 69.60
N ARG A 320 14.13 -8.90 69.46
CA ARG A 320 14.89 -10.07 70.03
C ARG A 320 14.01 -11.33 70.15
N SER A 321 14.68 -12.48 69.93
CA SER A 321 14.53 -13.87 70.48
C SER A 321 13.26 -14.22 71.28
N SER A 322 12.65 -15.40 71.21
CA SER A 322 13.06 -16.76 70.80
C SER A 322 11.81 -17.65 70.77
N ASP A 323 12.02 -18.87 70.27
CA ASP A 323 11.31 -20.13 70.61
C ASP A 323 10.49 -20.79 69.50
N ILE A 324 11.02 -21.96 69.14
CA ILE A 324 10.53 -22.99 68.24
C ILE A 324 9.50 -23.81 69.02
N ALA A 325 8.30 -23.96 68.46
CA ALA A 325 7.40 -25.07 68.78
C ALA A 325 6.73 -25.56 67.49
N VAL A 326 6.78 -26.87 67.31
CA VAL A 326 6.31 -27.65 66.16
C VAL A 326 4.92 -28.22 66.48
N ASP A 327 3.92 -28.02 65.60
CA ASP A 327 2.85 -28.99 65.27
C ASP A 327 2.03 -28.42 64.08
N LYS A 328 2.13 -29.00 62.87
CA LYS A 328 1.27 -30.05 62.28
C LYS A 328 -0.23 -29.73 62.31
N ASP A 329 -0.76 -29.26 61.18
CA ASP A 329 -2.16 -29.50 60.79
C ASP A 329 -2.29 -29.44 59.26
N ASP A 330 -2.27 -30.61 58.64
CA ASP A 330 -2.38 -30.85 57.19
C ASP A 330 -3.74 -31.54 56.86
N ASP A 331 -4.83 -31.07 57.49
CA ASP A 331 -6.19 -31.64 57.35
C ASP A 331 -7.08 -30.90 56.31
N SER A 332 -6.69 -29.71 55.87
CA SER A 332 -7.51 -28.90 54.94
C SER A 332 -7.36 -29.33 53.48
N THR A 333 -6.22 -29.91 53.10
CA THR A 333 -5.91 -30.22 51.69
C THR A 333 -6.55 -31.53 51.22
N ARG A 334 -6.85 -32.47 52.14
CA ARG A 334 -7.44 -33.78 51.78
C ARG A 334 -8.95 -33.74 51.52
N ARG A 335 -9.70 -32.79 52.10
CA ARG A 335 -11.16 -32.71 51.92
C ARG A 335 -11.59 -32.18 50.56
N ILE A 336 -10.75 -31.39 49.88
CA ILE A 336 -11.09 -30.80 48.57
C ILE A 336 -10.99 -31.84 47.43
N ILE A 337 -10.10 -32.83 47.56
CA ILE A 337 -9.88 -33.86 46.52
C ILE A 337 -10.95 -34.96 46.56
N GLN A 338 -11.58 -35.22 47.71
CA GLN A 338 -12.68 -36.19 47.82
C GLN A 338 -13.99 -35.65 47.23
N VAL A 339 -14.30 -34.36 47.44
CA VAL A 339 -15.56 -33.75 46.97
C VAL A 339 -15.65 -33.67 45.44
N THR A 340 -14.52 -33.63 44.72
CA THR A 340 -14.52 -33.60 43.24
C THR A 340 -14.72 -34.97 42.61
N ARG A 341 -14.46 -36.07 43.31
CA ARG A 341 -14.55 -37.43 42.74
C ARG A 341 -15.98 -37.97 42.76
N ASP A 342 -16.77 -37.64 43.79
CA ASP A 342 -18.17 -38.08 43.92
C ASP A 342 -19.12 -37.41 42.91
N LEU A 343 -18.79 -36.20 42.44
CA LEU A 343 -19.59 -35.48 41.44
C LEU A 343 -19.40 -36.01 40.00
N SER A 344 -18.33 -36.76 39.72
CA SER A 344 -18.11 -37.36 38.39
C SER A 344 -18.83 -38.70 38.17
N GLN A 345 -19.42 -39.28 39.23
CA GLN A 345 -20.03 -40.61 39.18
C GLN A 345 -21.57 -40.59 39.21
N THR A 346 -22.17 -39.41 39.23
CA THR A 346 -23.64 -39.20 39.30
C THR A 346 -24.25 -38.69 37.99
N TYR A 347 -23.52 -38.73 36.87
CA TYR A 347 -23.99 -38.25 35.56
C TYR A 347 -23.78 -39.25 34.40
N ASP A 348 -23.92 -40.56 34.69
CA ASP A 348 -24.19 -41.62 33.70
C ASP A 348 -25.37 -42.50 34.17
#